data_AF-A0A820SKF0-F1
#
_entry.id   AF-A0A820SKF0-F1
#
_cell.length_a   1.000
_cell.length_b   1.000
_cell.length_c   1.000
_cell.angle_alpha   90.00
_cell.angle_beta   90.00
_cell.angle_gamma   90.00
#
_symmetry.space_group_name_H-M   'P 1'
#
loop_
_entity.id
_entity.type
_entity.pdbx_description
1 polymer ?
#
loop_
_entity_poly.entity_id
_entity_poly.type
_entity_poly.pdbx_seq_one_letter_code
_entity_poly.pdbx_strand_id
1 'polypeptide(L)'
;MALEYENGSSYANVSIQDHEIGRTIRFWLFLGFDLPSVVCSIFVLYHLLHKQVLRQALYNHSSILMLSFNLIYQLVDIPWHLQYFYTGIIRPATPIFCLIWWFIDWGFFFINVSLLLWTVIERHILFFHTTLIATWQKRLFIHYLPLAMIVLIIMVFYIIAIFVPPCQNTYDYTLDLCGMFPCYESVLFFATVEQIGFAFIAMSLIAIFSISLLMRVIWQKYKMHRQIQWRKQRKLTLNVISQDYSDPGFGKELEPILFFLSYFPVFLLPFICLTTLPRIWRE
;
A
#
# COMPACT_ATOMS: atom_id res chain seq x y z
N MET A 1 -10.64 -62.53 19.97
CA MET A 1 -9.24 -62.61 19.48
C MET A 1 -8.84 -61.18 19.17
N ALA A 2 -8.18 -60.58 20.17
CA ALA A 2 -7.72 -59.20 20.16
C ALA A 2 -6.37 -59.12 19.45
N LEU A 3 -6.14 -58.04 18.70
CA LEU A 3 -4.80 -57.58 18.37
C LEU A 3 -4.77 -56.05 18.51
N GLU A 4 -4.17 -55.63 19.61
CA GLU A 4 -3.67 -54.28 19.87
C GLU A 4 -2.60 -53.93 18.82
N TYR A 5 -2.70 -52.73 18.26
CA TYR A 5 -1.63 -52.12 17.48
C TYR A 5 -1.37 -50.72 18.06
N GLU A 6 -0.81 -50.71 19.27
CA GLU A 6 -0.13 -49.53 19.82
C GLU A 6 1.22 -49.41 19.12
N ASN A 7 1.33 -48.51 18.15
CA ASN A 7 2.63 -48.03 17.70
C ASN A 7 2.74 -46.56 18.07
N GLY A 8 3.23 -46.35 19.28
CA GLY A 8 3.65 -45.07 19.83
C GLY A 8 4.78 -44.48 18.98
N SER A 9 4.40 -43.71 17.96
CA SER A 9 5.27 -42.69 17.40
C SER A 9 5.17 -41.50 18.33
N SER A 10 6.07 -41.49 19.33
CA SER A 10 6.49 -40.28 20.02
C SER A 10 7.07 -39.34 18.99
N TYR A 11 6.21 -38.64 18.25
CA TYR A 11 6.55 -37.41 17.57
C TYR A 11 7.02 -36.49 18.68
N ALA A 12 8.35 -36.42 18.84
CA ALA A 12 8.98 -35.33 19.53
C ALA A 12 8.31 -34.08 18.96
N ASN A 13 7.56 -33.40 19.83
CA ASN A 13 7.24 -32.00 19.73
C ASN A 13 8.58 -31.27 19.63
N VAL A 14 9.22 -31.33 18.47
CA VAL A 14 10.14 -30.32 18.02
C VAL A 14 9.21 -29.13 17.87
N SER A 15 9.04 -28.42 18.98
CA SER A 15 8.74 -27.01 18.98
C SER A 15 9.84 -26.40 18.11
N ILE A 16 9.58 -26.39 16.81
CA ILE A 16 10.14 -25.39 15.92
C ILE A 16 9.62 -24.12 16.55
N GLN A 17 10.46 -23.60 17.45
CA GLN A 17 10.25 -22.36 18.14
C GLN A 17 10.59 -21.34 17.07
N ASP A 18 9.64 -21.22 16.13
CA ASP A 18 9.73 -20.38 14.96
C ASP A 18 10.19 -19.02 15.43
N HIS A 19 11.22 -18.50 14.76
CA HIS A 19 11.75 -17.16 14.95
C HIS A 19 10.72 -16.10 14.48
N GLU A 20 9.47 -16.23 14.89
CA GLU A 20 8.48 -15.21 14.72
C GLU A 20 8.88 -14.03 15.60
N ILE A 21 9.08 -12.88 14.97
CA ILE A 21 9.21 -11.59 15.66
C ILE A 21 8.05 -11.50 16.65
N GLY A 22 8.37 -11.52 17.94
CA GLY A 22 7.36 -11.59 18.99
C GLY A 22 6.33 -10.46 18.85
N ARG A 23 5.06 -10.76 19.14
CA ARG A 23 3.94 -9.82 19.01
C ARG A 23 4.21 -8.45 19.66
N THR A 24 4.91 -8.44 20.78
CA THR A 24 5.35 -7.21 21.48
C THR A 24 6.23 -6.32 20.60
N ILE A 25 7.18 -6.90 19.86
CA ILE A 25 8.06 -6.14 18.97
C ILE A 25 7.25 -5.58 17.80
N ARG A 26 6.37 -6.40 17.19
CA ARG A 26 5.47 -5.95 16.10
C ARG A 26 4.59 -4.78 16.55
N PHE A 27 3.99 -4.88 17.73
CA PHE A 27 3.18 -3.83 18.34
C PHE A 27 3.93 -2.49 18.44
N TRP A 28 5.13 -2.50 19.04
CA TRP A 28 5.92 -1.27 19.20
C TRP A 28 6.44 -0.70 17.89
N LEU A 29 6.78 -1.56 16.92
CA LEU A 29 7.17 -1.13 15.58
C LEU A 29 6.01 -0.43 14.87
N PHE A 30 4.83 -1.06 14.79
CA PHE A 30 3.65 -0.48 14.17
C PHE A 30 3.27 0.85 14.85
N LEU A 31 3.17 0.87 16.18
CA LEU A 31 2.82 2.08 16.93
C LEU A 31 3.84 3.21 16.72
N GLY A 32 5.13 2.86 16.74
CA GLY A 32 6.23 3.81 16.59
C GLY A 32 6.31 4.46 15.21
N PHE A 33 5.96 3.74 14.13
CA PHE A 33 5.91 4.29 12.78
C PHE A 33 4.58 4.96 12.45
N ASP A 34 3.47 4.44 12.97
CA ASP A 34 2.12 4.97 12.69
C ASP A 34 1.90 6.35 13.30
N LEU A 35 2.23 6.56 14.58
CA LEU A 35 2.02 7.83 15.27
C LEU A 35 2.66 9.05 14.56
N PRO A 36 3.96 9.04 14.20
CA PRO A 36 4.55 10.15 13.46
C PRO A 36 3.99 10.24 12.02
N SER A 37 3.58 9.12 11.43
CA SER A 37 2.98 9.09 10.10
C SER A 37 1.59 9.74 10.08
N VAL A 38 0.71 9.41 11.01
CA VAL A 38 -0.63 10.02 11.17
C VAL A 38 -0.53 11.51 11.41
N VAL A 39 0.37 11.95 12.31
CA VAL A 39 0.60 13.39 12.56
C VAL A 39 1.05 14.10 11.28
N CYS A 40 1.97 13.48 10.53
CA CYS A 40 2.45 14.01 9.26
C CYS A 40 1.33 14.04 8.20
N SER A 41 0.52 12.99 8.09
CA SER A 41 -0.63 12.89 7.18
C SER A 41 -1.63 14.02 7.44
N ILE A 42 -2.03 14.22 8.69
CA ILE A 42 -2.97 15.29 9.09
C ILE A 42 -2.37 16.67 8.78
N PHE A 43 -1.10 16.89 9.12
CA PHE A 43 -0.41 18.16 8.87
C PHE A 43 -0.35 18.49 7.37
N VAL A 44 0.08 17.54 6.53
CA VAL A 44 0.19 17.73 5.08
C VAL A 44 -1.19 17.93 4.46
N LEU A 45 -2.17 17.11 4.85
CA LEU A 45 -3.53 17.20 4.34
C LEU A 45 -4.18 18.54 4.71
N TYR A 46 -4.00 19.00 5.95
CA TYR A 46 -4.45 20.32 6.39
C TYR A 46 -3.88 21.44 5.52
N HIS A 47 -2.56 21.45 5.28
CA HIS A 47 -1.93 22.46 4.44
C HIS A 47 -2.38 22.42 2.98
N LEU A 48 -2.57 21.22 2.42
CA LEU A 48 -3.06 21.01 1.06
C LEU A 48 -4.52 21.50 0.89
N LEU A 49 -5.37 21.26 1.88
CA LEU A 49 -6.78 21.64 1.83
C LEU A 49 -7.00 23.13 2.13
N HIS A 50 -6.25 23.70 3.08
CA HIS A 50 -6.46 25.09 3.53
C HIS A 50 -5.84 26.11 2.58
N LYS A 51 -4.65 25.86 2.02
CA LYS A 51 -4.01 26.82 1.10
C LYS A 51 -4.59 26.66 -0.31
N GLN A 52 -5.44 27.61 -0.73
CA GLN A 52 -6.10 27.61 -2.03
C GLN A 52 -5.12 27.44 -3.21
N VAL A 53 -3.95 28.08 -3.14
CA VAL A 53 -2.94 27.98 -4.20
C VAL A 53 -2.36 26.57 -4.32
N LEU A 54 -2.21 25.84 -3.21
CA LEU A 54 -1.79 24.43 -3.24
C LEU A 54 -2.94 23.57 -3.76
N ARG A 55 -4.16 23.79 -3.25
CA ARG A 55 -5.35 23.03 -3.66
C ARG A 55 -5.62 23.13 -5.16
N GLN A 56 -5.47 24.30 -5.79
CA GLN A 56 -5.76 24.48 -7.21
C GLN A 56 -4.74 23.80 -8.16
N ALA A 57 -3.56 23.46 -7.64
CA ALA A 57 -2.53 22.79 -8.42
C ALA A 57 -2.95 21.35 -8.71
N LEU A 58 -3.05 21.03 -9.99
CA LEU A 58 -3.65 19.78 -10.49
C LEU A 58 -3.00 18.52 -9.90
N TYR A 59 -1.68 18.50 -9.79
CA TYR A 59 -0.93 17.39 -9.21
C TYR A 59 -1.22 17.15 -7.71
N ASN A 60 -1.70 18.16 -6.98
CA ASN A 60 -2.00 18.02 -5.56
C ASN A 60 -3.32 17.27 -5.31
N HIS A 61 -4.25 17.23 -6.27
CA HIS A 61 -5.51 16.51 -6.07
C HIS A 61 -5.29 15.00 -5.91
N SER A 62 -4.43 14.41 -6.74
CA SER A 62 -4.08 12.98 -6.61
C SER A 62 -3.41 12.72 -5.26
N SER A 63 -2.50 13.60 -4.82
CA SER A 63 -1.86 13.49 -3.50
C SER A 63 -2.85 13.68 -2.34
N ILE A 64 -3.83 14.58 -2.45
CA ILE A 64 -4.89 14.74 -1.44
C ILE A 64 -5.70 13.46 -1.32
N LEU A 65 -6.11 12.86 -2.45
CA LEU A 65 -6.91 11.64 -2.46
C LEU A 65 -6.12 10.47 -1.85
N MET A 66 -4.88 10.29 -2.28
CA MET A 66 -3.97 9.26 -1.77
C MET A 66 -3.72 9.42 -0.27
N LEU A 67 -3.41 10.64 0.21
CA LEU A 67 -3.24 10.91 1.65
C LEU A 67 -4.53 10.70 2.45
N SER A 68 -5.69 10.96 1.86
CA SER A 68 -6.98 10.74 2.52
C SER A 68 -7.25 9.25 2.73
N PHE A 69 -7.08 8.42 1.70
CA PHE A 69 -7.20 6.97 1.83
C PHE A 69 -6.15 6.39 2.78
N ASN A 70 -4.90 6.84 2.68
CA ASN A 70 -3.83 6.43 3.58
C ASN A 70 -4.12 6.78 5.04
N LEU A 71 -4.68 7.97 5.30
CA LEU A 71 -5.07 8.37 6.65
C LEU A 71 -6.21 7.50 7.19
N ILE A 72 -7.22 7.19 6.37
CA ILE A 72 -8.31 6.29 6.81
C ILE A 72 -7.74 4.89 7.10
N TYR A 73 -6.87 4.38 6.25
CA TYR A 73 -6.17 3.11 6.47
C TYR A 73 -5.41 3.12 7.80
N GLN A 74 -4.59 4.14 8.05
CA GLN A 74 -3.85 4.31 9.30
C GLN A 74 -4.75 4.41 10.54
N LEU A 75 -5.90 5.08 10.43
CA LEU A 75 -6.80 5.27 11.57
C LEU A 75 -7.72 4.09 11.85
N VAL A 76 -7.85 3.14 10.91
CA VAL A 76 -8.78 2.02 11.02
C VAL A 76 -8.04 0.69 11.08
N ASP A 77 -7.23 0.39 10.07
CA ASP A 77 -6.55 -0.89 9.92
C ASP A 77 -5.42 -1.10 10.94
N ILE A 78 -4.55 -0.09 11.10
CA ILE A 78 -3.41 -0.18 12.02
C ILE A 78 -3.86 -0.39 13.48
N PRO A 79 -4.87 0.32 14.01
CA PRO A 79 -5.41 0.02 15.34
C PRO A 79 -5.93 -1.41 15.50
N TRP A 80 -6.52 -2.02 14.46
CA TRP A 80 -6.97 -3.41 14.51
C TRP A 80 -5.80 -4.38 14.60
N HIS A 81 -4.73 -4.16 13.84
CA HIS A 81 -3.48 -4.92 14.00
C HIS A 81 -2.86 -4.72 15.38
N LEU A 82 -2.79 -3.49 15.90
CA LEU A 82 -2.27 -3.21 17.24
C LEU A 82 -3.08 -3.92 18.32
N GLN A 83 -4.40 -3.95 18.20
CA GLN A 83 -5.28 -4.68 19.10
C GLN A 83 -5.02 -6.19 19.04
N TYR A 84 -4.83 -6.75 17.85
CA TYR A 84 -4.47 -8.15 17.67
C TYR A 84 -3.09 -8.45 18.29
N PHE A 85 -2.06 -7.64 18.04
CA PHE A 85 -0.73 -7.85 18.62
C PHE A 85 -0.74 -7.75 20.16
N TYR A 86 -1.61 -6.92 20.72
CA TYR A 86 -1.77 -6.80 22.16
C TYR A 86 -2.51 -7.99 22.79
N THR A 87 -3.64 -8.42 22.21
CA THR A 87 -4.52 -9.42 22.81
C THR A 87 -4.25 -10.85 22.35
N GLY A 88 -3.65 -11.01 21.17
CA GLY A 88 -3.48 -12.29 20.48
C GLY A 88 -4.74 -12.87 19.87
N ILE A 89 -5.86 -12.15 19.89
CA ILE A 89 -7.14 -12.59 19.33
C ILE A 89 -7.89 -11.41 18.71
N ILE A 90 -8.65 -11.68 17.66
CA ILE A 90 -9.43 -10.66 16.97
C ILE A 90 -10.72 -10.36 17.74
N ARG A 91 -11.00 -9.07 17.95
CA ARG A 91 -12.23 -8.61 18.62
C ARG A 91 -12.85 -7.41 17.88
N PRO A 92 -14.12 -7.48 17.47
CA PRO A 92 -15.07 -8.57 17.71
C PRO A 92 -14.80 -9.79 16.81
N ALA A 93 -14.93 -11.00 17.39
CA ALA A 93 -14.78 -12.25 16.65
C ALA A 93 -16.05 -12.58 15.85
N THR A 94 -16.33 -11.77 14.82
CA THR A 94 -17.48 -11.95 13.94
C THR A 94 -17.07 -12.02 12.47
N PRO A 95 -17.77 -12.81 11.63
CA PRO A 95 -17.48 -12.88 10.20
C PRO A 95 -17.57 -11.52 9.49
N ILE A 96 -18.57 -10.70 9.87
CA ILE A 96 -18.78 -9.38 9.28
C ILE A 96 -17.58 -8.47 9.54
N PHE A 97 -17.01 -8.51 10.74
CA PHE A 97 -15.82 -7.73 11.06
C PHE A 97 -14.64 -8.14 10.18
N CYS A 98 -14.40 -9.45 10.00
CA CYS A 98 -13.34 -9.95 9.12
C CYS A 98 -13.50 -9.53 7.66
N LEU A 99 -14.73 -9.59 7.13
CA LEU A 99 -15.01 -9.14 5.76
C LEU A 99 -14.73 -7.64 5.59
N ILE A 100 -15.14 -6.82 6.57
CA ILE A 100 -14.85 -5.37 6.56
C ILE A 100 -13.35 -5.14 6.67
N TRP A 101 -12.65 -5.90 7.52
CA TRP A 101 -11.21 -5.77 7.69
C TRP A 101 -10.48 -6.09 6.40
N TRP A 102 -10.71 -7.26 5.78
CA TRP A 102 -10.13 -7.59 4.47
C TRP A 102 -10.44 -6.54 3.39
N PHE A 103 -11.66 -6.01 3.38
CA PHE A 103 -12.04 -4.98 2.43
C PHE A 103 -11.25 -3.69 2.59
N ILE A 104 -11.07 -3.22 3.84
CA ILE A 104 -10.29 -2.02 4.12
C ILE A 104 -8.82 -2.29 3.83
N ASP A 105 -8.28 -3.40 4.33
CA ASP A 105 -6.87 -3.74 4.19
C ASP A 105 -6.49 -3.85 2.69
N TRP A 106 -7.12 -4.76 1.96
CA TRP A 106 -6.75 -5.06 0.58
C TRP A 106 -7.25 -3.97 -0.37
N GLY A 107 -8.51 -3.58 -0.22
CA GLY A 107 -9.14 -2.60 -1.09
C GLY A 107 -8.43 -1.25 -1.03
N PHE A 108 -8.13 -0.72 0.16
CA PHE A 108 -7.50 0.60 0.25
C PHE A 108 -6.01 0.54 -0.08
N PHE A 109 -5.33 -0.58 0.20
CA PHE A 109 -3.97 -0.79 -0.26
C PHE A 109 -3.88 -0.67 -1.79
N PHE A 110 -4.70 -1.42 -2.52
CA PHE A 110 -4.68 -1.41 -3.99
C PHE A 110 -5.21 -0.10 -4.60
N ILE A 111 -6.14 0.60 -3.92
CA ILE A 111 -6.51 1.98 -4.29
C ILE A 111 -5.28 2.89 -4.22
N ASN A 112 -4.51 2.85 -3.11
CA ASN A 112 -3.31 3.68 -2.97
C ASN A 112 -2.24 3.35 -4.02
N VAL A 113 -1.97 2.07 -4.26
CA VAL A 113 -1.02 1.62 -5.31
C VAL A 113 -1.46 2.12 -6.70
N SER A 114 -2.75 2.01 -7.01
CA SER A 114 -3.28 2.43 -8.32
C SER A 114 -3.33 3.95 -8.48
N LEU A 115 -3.63 4.69 -7.41
CA LEU A 115 -3.53 6.15 -7.39
C LEU A 115 -2.07 6.62 -7.52
N LEU A 116 -1.12 5.89 -6.93
CA LEU A 116 0.31 6.15 -7.11
C LEU A 116 0.71 5.92 -8.57
N LEU A 117 0.34 4.79 -9.17
CA LEU A 117 0.55 4.52 -10.59
C LEU A 117 0.02 5.66 -11.46
N TRP A 118 -1.23 6.05 -11.22
CA TRP A 118 -1.85 7.15 -11.94
C TRP A 118 -1.08 8.46 -11.76
N THR A 119 -0.63 8.78 -10.54
CA THR A 119 0.16 9.99 -10.25
C THR A 119 1.46 10.02 -11.05
N VAL A 120 2.14 8.88 -11.21
CA VAL A 120 3.37 8.81 -11.99
C VAL A 120 3.09 8.97 -13.49
N ILE A 121 2.03 8.32 -14.02
CA ILE A 121 1.57 8.47 -15.41
C ILE A 121 1.18 9.93 -15.69
N GLU A 122 0.39 10.53 -14.80
CA GLU A 122 -0.09 11.90 -14.91
C GLU A 122 1.08 12.89 -14.96
N ARG A 123 2.08 12.74 -14.08
CA ARG A 123 3.30 13.55 -14.10
C ARG A 123 4.07 13.38 -15.40
N HIS A 124 4.10 12.18 -15.95
CA HIS A 124 4.68 11.92 -17.27
C HIS A 124 3.90 12.68 -18.35
N ILE A 125 2.58 12.59 -18.40
CA ILE A 125 1.75 13.30 -19.39
C ILE A 125 1.93 14.83 -19.30
N LEU A 126 1.85 15.39 -18.08
CA LEU A 126 2.00 16.82 -17.80
C LEU A 126 3.34 17.38 -18.31
N PHE A 127 4.39 16.59 -18.22
CA PHE A 127 5.72 17.01 -18.63
C PHE A 127 5.89 17.11 -20.16
N PHE A 128 5.25 16.23 -20.92
CA PHE A 128 5.40 16.21 -22.38
C PHE A 128 4.34 17.04 -23.10
N HIS A 129 3.16 17.16 -22.52
CA HIS A 129 1.98 17.64 -23.21
C HIS A 129 1.22 18.67 -22.37
N THR A 130 1.89 19.77 -22.02
CA THR A 130 1.29 20.88 -21.28
C THR A 130 0.03 21.45 -21.96
N THR A 131 -0.03 21.40 -23.30
CA THR A 131 -1.18 21.87 -24.09
C THR A 131 -2.42 20.97 -23.96
N LEU A 132 -2.27 19.70 -23.56
CA LEU A 132 -3.40 18.79 -23.38
C LEU A 132 -4.28 19.19 -22.18
N ILE A 133 -3.74 19.92 -21.21
CA ILE A 133 -4.43 20.25 -19.95
C ILE A 133 -4.89 21.72 -19.92
N ALA A 134 -4.77 22.43 -21.05
CA ALA A 134 -5.09 23.86 -21.14
C ALA A 134 -6.58 24.19 -20.94
N THR A 135 -7.50 23.29 -21.35
CA THR A 135 -8.95 23.55 -21.25
C THR A 135 -9.61 22.75 -20.14
N TRP A 136 -10.69 23.31 -19.56
CA TRP A 136 -11.42 22.67 -18.45
C TRP A 136 -12.01 21.30 -18.83
N GLN A 137 -12.57 21.16 -20.03
CA GLN A 137 -13.08 19.87 -20.50
C GLN A 137 -11.97 18.81 -20.56
N LYS A 138 -10.82 19.15 -21.14
CA LYS A 138 -9.69 18.22 -21.19
C LYS A 138 -9.17 17.89 -19.80
N ARG A 139 -9.15 18.86 -18.88
CA ARG A 139 -8.82 18.62 -17.46
C ARG A 139 -9.79 17.62 -16.82
N LEU A 140 -11.09 17.70 -17.11
CA LEU A 140 -12.08 16.75 -16.61
C LEU A 140 -11.78 15.32 -17.08
N PHE A 141 -11.61 15.13 -18.40
CA PHE A 141 -11.41 13.81 -18.99
C PHE A 141 -10.03 13.21 -18.73
N ILE A 142 -8.97 14.02 -18.69
CA ILE A 142 -7.59 13.53 -18.56
C ILE A 142 -7.21 13.36 -17.09
N HIS A 143 -7.74 14.15 -16.15
CA HIS A 143 -7.29 14.12 -14.75
C HIS A 143 -8.34 13.57 -13.79
N TYR A 144 -9.53 14.18 -13.73
CA TYR A 144 -10.52 13.81 -12.71
C TYR A 144 -11.24 12.50 -13.01
N LEU A 145 -11.60 12.26 -14.28
CA LEU A 145 -12.31 11.05 -14.67
C LEU A 145 -11.48 9.78 -14.40
N PRO A 146 -10.18 9.68 -14.77
CA PRO A 146 -9.39 8.49 -14.48
C PRO A 146 -9.20 8.25 -12.97
N LEU A 147 -8.99 9.31 -12.19
CA LEU A 147 -8.90 9.20 -10.72
C LEU A 147 -10.17 8.60 -10.13
N ALA A 148 -11.34 9.13 -10.49
CA ALA A 148 -12.62 8.63 -10.02
C ALA A 148 -12.91 7.20 -10.51
N MET A 149 -12.60 6.90 -11.77
CA MET A 149 -12.78 5.56 -12.35
C MET A 149 -11.90 4.52 -11.66
N ILE A 150 -10.62 4.82 -11.38
CA ILE A 150 -9.71 3.90 -10.68
C ILE A 150 -10.27 3.53 -9.31
N VAL A 151 -10.67 4.52 -8.51
CA VAL A 151 -11.24 4.28 -7.18
C VAL A 151 -12.52 3.44 -7.29
N LEU A 152 -13.44 3.80 -8.19
CA LEU A 152 -14.69 3.08 -8.36
C LEU A 152 -14.48 1.62 -8.82
N ILE A 153 -13.59 1.38 -9.79
CA ILE A 153 -13.32 0.04 -10.31
C ILE A 153 -12.78 -0.87 -9.20
N ILE A 154 -11.81 -0.38 -8.41
CA ILE A 154 -11.19 -1.18 -7.34
C ILE A 154 -12.20 -1.42 -6.21
N MET A 155 -12.97 -0.40 -5.81
CA MET A 155 -14.03 -0.55 -4.80
C MET A 155 -15.07 -1.59 -5.23
N VAL A 156 -15.57 -1.51 -6.47
CA VAL A 156 -16.55 -2.48 -7.00
C VAL A 156 -15.95 -3.88 -7.07
N PHE A 157 -14.71 -4.02 -7.53
CA PHE A 157 -14.01 -5.31 -7.58
C PHE A 157 -13.94 -5.96 -6.19
N TYR A 158 -13.45 -5.24 -5.19
CA TYR A 158 -13.30 -5.78 -3.83
C TYR A 158 -14.65 -6.00 -3.12
N ILE A 159 -15.66 -5.18 -3.40
CA ILE A 159 -17.02 -5.45 -2.90
C ILE A 159 -17.52 -6.80 -3.42
N ILE A 160 -17.37 -7.08 -4.71
CA ILE A 160 -17.81 -8.35 -5.31
C ILE A 160 -16.95 -9.51 -4.80
N ALA A 161 -15.63 -9.37 -4.83
CA ALA A 161 -14.70 -10.44 -4.46
C ALA A 161 -14.84 -10.87 -2.99
N ILE A 162 -15.05 -9.92 -2.07
CA ILE A 162 -15.07 -10.20 -0.62
C ILE A 162 -16.47 -10.52 -0.11
N PHE A 163 -17.50 -9.79 -0.53
CA PHE A 163 -18.85 -9.97 0.00
C PHE A 163 -19.71 -10.96 -0.79
N VAL A 164 -19.35 -11.25 -2.04
CA VAL A 164 -20.06 -12.22 -2.90
C VAL A 164 -19.06 -13.24 -3.52
N PRO A 165 -18.20 -13.89 -2.72
CA PRO A 165 -17.27 -14.87 -3.25
C PRO A 165 -18.01 -16.15 -3.71
N PRO A 166 -17.50 -16.86 -4.74
CA PRO A 166 -18.09 -18.13 -5.19
C PRO A 166 -17.70 -19.32 -4.29
N CYS A 167 -17.11 -19.05 -3.12
CA CYS A 167 -16.58 -20.02 -2.17
C CYS A 167 -16.97 -19.63 -0.74
N GLN A 168 -16.84 -20.58 0.19
CA GLN A 168 -17.12 -20.32 1.60
C GLN A 168 -15.86 -19.83 2.31
N ASN A 169 -15.96 -18.66 2.96
CA ASN A 169 -14.90 -18.15 3.82
C ASN A 169 -14.81 -18.94 5.13
N THR A 170 -13.59 -19.17 5.56
CA THR A 170 -13.22 -19.74 6.87
C THR A 170 -12.49 -18.67 7.67
N TYR A 171 -12.84 -18.52 8.95
CA TYR A 171 -12.29 -17.49 9.80
C TYR A 171 -11.57 -18.13 11.00
N ASP A 172 -10.33 -17.73 11.23
CA ASP A 172 -9.58 -18.05 12.43
C ASP A 172 -9.22 -16.75 13.17
N TYR A 173 -9.93 -16.51 14.27
CA TYR A 173 -9.78 -15.30 15.08
C TYR A 173 -8.54 -15.31 15.98
N THR A 174 -7.76 -16.39 15.98
CA THR A 174 -6.52 -16.52 16.75
C THR A 174 -5.28 -16.08 15.98
N LEU A 175 -5.44 -15.84 14.68
CA LEU A 175 -4.42 -15.42 13.74
C LEU A 175 -4.73 -14.01 13.21
N ASP A 176 -3.72 -13.33 12.65
CA ASP A 176 -3.88 -11.96 12.12
C ASP A 176 -4.77 -11.96 10.87
N LEU A 177 -5.43 -10.84 10.57
CA LEU A 177 -6.35 -10.71 9.42
C LEU A 177 -7.38 -11.85 9.34
N CYS A 178 -7.91 -12.29 10.47
CA CYS A 178 -8.86 -13.40 10.57
C CYS A 178 -8.36 -14.74 10.03
N GLY A 179 -7.04 -14.90 10.03
CA GLY A 179 -6.36 -16.18 10.07
C GLY A 179 -6.28 -16.99 8.81
N MET A 180 -6.72 -16.43 7.70
CA MET A 180 -6.40 -16.88 6.36
C MET A 180 -6.63 -15.75 5.36
N PHE A 181 -6.08 -15.95 4.17
CA PHE A 181 -6.46 -15.21 2.97
C PHE A 181 -7.95 -15.40 2.66
N PRO A 182 -8.68 -14.37 2.21
CA PRO A 182 -10.06 -14.50 1.76
C PRO A 182 -10.19 -15.58 0.68
N CYS A 183 -11.28 -16.35 0.70
CA CYS A 183 -11.39 -17.54 -0.15
C CYS A 183 -11.33 -17.21 -1.66
N TYR A 184 -11.64 -15.97 -2.06
CA TYR A 184 -11.59 -15.57 -3.47
C TYR A 184 -10.19 -15.72 -4.07
N GLU A 185 -9.12 -15.68 -3.26
CA GLU A 185 -7.75 -15.90 -3.75
C GLU A 185 -7.52 -17.31 -4.26
N SER A 186 -8.33 -18.29 -3.82
CA SER A 186 -8.30 -19.64 -4.40
C SER A 186 -8.96 -19.70 -5.79
N VAL A 187 -9.72 -18.68 -6.15
CA VAL A 187 -10.43 -18.59 -7.43
C VAL A 187 -9.51 -17.93 -8.46
N LEU A 188 -9.08 -18.72 -9.44
CA LEU A 188 -8.10 -18.31 -10.44
C LEU A 188 -8.36 -16.93 -11.06
N PHE A 189 -9.62 -16.62 -11.39
CA PHE A 189 -9.97 -15.33 -11.99
C PHE A 189 -9.61 -14.15 -11.09
N PHE A 190 -10.06 -14.14 -9.83
CA PHE A 190 -9.81 -13.03 -8.92
C PHE A 190 -8.33 -12.92 -8.56
N ALA A 191 -7.69 -14.06 -8.27
CA ALA A 191 -6.26 -14.11 -7.99
C ALA A 191 -5.42 -13.57 -9.15
N THR A 192 -5.75 -13.93 -10.39
CA THR A 192 -5.03 -13.46 -11.59
C THR A 192 -5.19 -11.96 -11.77
N VAL A 193 -6.42 -11.43 -11.65
CA VAL A 193 -6.69 -9.99 -11.80
C VAL A 193 -5.92 -9.19 -10.76
N GLU A 194 -5.89 -9.66 -9.52
CA GLU A 194 -5.20 -8.97 -8.45
C GLU A 194 -3.68 -9.05 -8.59
N GLN A 195 -3.12 -10.27 -8.66
CA GLN A 195 -1.67 -10.49 -8.66
C GLN A 195 -1.02 -9.95 -9.94
N ILE A 196 -1.62 -10.21 -11.10
CA ILE A 196 -1.04 -9.74 -12.37
C ILE A 196 -1.43 -8.30 -12.63
N GLY A 197 -2.72 -7.96 -12.50
CA GLY A 197 -3.25 -6.65 -12.85
C GLY A 197 -2.88 -5.57 -11.84
N PHE A 198 -3.39 -5.70 -10.61
CA PHE A 198 -3.25 -4.65 -9.61
C PHE A 198 -1.89 -4.63 -8.91
N ALA A 199 -1.21 -5.78 -8.79
CA ALA A 199 0.14 -5.83 -8.22
C ALA A 199 1.23 -5.73 -9.30
N PHE A 200 1.46 -6.80 -10.08
CA PHE A 200 2.65 -6.91 -10.95
C PHE A 200 2.71 -5.83 -12.04
N ILE A 201 1.64 -5.64 -12.81
CA ILE A 201 1.59 -4.62 -13.88
C ILE A 201 1.69 -3.22 -13.27
N ALA A 202 0.95 -2.93 -12.20
CA ALA A 202 0.98 -1.61 -11.58
C ALA A 202 2.38 -1.25 -11.06
N MET A 203 3.01 -2.16 -10.31
CA MET A 203 4.36 -1.95 -9.76
C MET A 203 5.41 -1.80 -10.87
N SER A 204 5.33 -2.64 -11.91
CA SER A 204 6.23 -2.55 -13.06
C SER A 204 6.11 -1.21 -13.77
N LEU A 205 4.88 -0.73 -14.01
CA LEU A 205 4.65 0.57 -14.63
C LEU A 205 5.08 1.73 -13.73
N ILE A 206 4.81 1.68 -12.42
CA ILE A 206 5.32 2.67 -11.45
C ILE A 206 6.85 2.76 -11.56
N ALA A 207 7.55 1.64 -11.58
CA ALA A 207 9.00 1.59 -11.68
C ALA A 207 9.48 2.19 -13.02
N ILE A 208 8.94 1.73 -14.15
CA ILE A 208 9.30 2.21 -15.49
C ILE A 208 9.10 3.72 -15.62
N PHE A 209 7.91 4.23 -15.26
CA PHE A 209 7.63 5.66 -15.38
C PHE A 209 8.45 6.50 -14.40
N SER A 210 8.72 5.99 -13.19
CA SER A 210 9.57 6.68 -12.21
C SER A 210 11.03 6.78 -12.68
N ILE A 211 11.58 5.68 -13.22
CA ILE A 211 12.92 5.66 -13.81
C ILE A 211 12.97 6.60 -15.02
N SER A 212 11.96 6.59 -15.89
CA SER A 212 11.85 7.48 -17.04
C SER A 212 11.83 8.96 -16.65
N LEU A 213 11.05 9.33 -15.62
CA LEU A 213 11.03 10.68 -15.07
C LEU A 213 12.39 11.07 -14.48
N LEU A 214 13.05 10.17 -13.75
CA LEU A 214 14.36 10.40 -13.17
C LEU A 214 15.42 10.65 -14.25
N MET A 215 15.49 9.79 -15.26
CA MET A 215 16.42 9.92 -16.39
C MET A 215 16.25 11.27 -17.08
N ARG A 216 15.01 11.73 -17.28
CA ARG A 216 14.71 13.03 -17.90
C ARG A 216 15.16 14.20 -17.05
N VAL A 217 14.92 14.16 -15.75
CA VAL A 217 15.35 15.23 -14.83
C VAL A 217 16.88 15.33 -14.82
N ILE A 218 17.58 14.19 -14.84
CA ILE A 218 19.05 14.15 -14.96
C ILE A 218 19.49 14.73 -16.31
N TRP A 219 18.87 14.34 -17.42
CA TRP A 219 19.25 14.79 -18.76
C TRP A 219 19.02 16.30 -18.97
N GLN A 220 17.85 16.82 -18.56
CA GLN A 220 17.57 18.26 -18.61
C GLN A 220 18.57 19.07 -17.80
N LYS A 221 18.96 18.55 -16.64
CA LYS A 221 19.92 19.23 -15.76
C LYS A 221 21.33 19.20 -16.32
N TYR A 222 21.75 18.07 -16.91
CA TYR A 222 23.01 17.95 -17.63
C TYR A 222 23.09 18.96 -18.78
N LYS A 223 22.03 19.06 -19.59
CA LYS A 223 21.96 20.02 -20.70
C LYS A 223 22.06 21.47 -20.24
N MET A 224 21.51 21.82 -19.09
CA MET A 224 21.49 23.19 -18.56
C MET A 224 22.74 23.61 -17.74
N HIS A 225 23.77 22.75 -17.61
CA HIS A 225 25.02 23.04 -16.89
C HIS A 225 24.86 23.68 -15.48
N ARG A 226 23.72 23.44 -14.80
CA ARG A 226 23.48 23.97 -13.46
C ARG A 226 24.04 23.04 -12.39
N GLN A 227 24.74 23.62 -11.40
CA GLN A 227 25.32 22.87 -10.28
C GLN A 227 24.29 21.96 -9.58
N ILE A 228 24.67 20.70 -9.41
CA ILE A 228 23.77 19.65 -8.94
C ILE A 228 23.76 19.59 -7.41
N GLN A 229 22.68 20.08 -6.78
CA GLN A 229 22.39 19.74 -5.39
C GLN A 229 21.85 18.29 -5.27
N TRP A 230 22.76 17.32 -5.36
CA TRP A 230 22.48 15.87 -5.31
C TRP A 230 21.79 15.40 -4.02
N ARG A 231 21.92 16.16 -2.91
CA ARG A 231 21.40 15.76 -1.60
C ARG A 231 19.88 15.59 -1.53
N LYS A 232 19.11 16.27 -2.39
CA LYS A 232 17.63 16.26 -2.32
C LYS A 232 16.97 15.15 -3.14
N GLN A 233 17.64 14.61 -4.16
CA GLN A 233 17.06 13.61 -5.07
C GLN A 233 17.45 12.16 -4.76
N ARG A 234 18.58 11.92 -4.09
CA ARG A 234 19.06 10.55 -3.76
C ARG A 234 18.12 9.80 -2.80
N LYS A 235 17.35 10.50 -1.97
CA LYS A 235 16.46 9.88 -0.97
C LYS A 235 15.21 9.23 -1.57
N LEU A 236 14.77 9.63 -2.77
CA LEU A 236 13.58 9.07 -3.41
C LEU A 236 13.88 7.78 -4.19
N THR A 237 15.13 7.58 -4.63
CA THR A 237 15.52 6.46 -5.52
C THR A 237 15.88 5.18 -4.76
N LEU A 238 16.31 5.28 -3.50
CA LEU A 238 16.73 4.11 -2.71
C LEU A 238 15.58 3.20 -2.28
N ASN A 239 14.33 3.68 -2.26
CA ASN A 239 13.18 2.88 -1.86
C ASN A 239 12.64 1.94 -2.96
N VAL A 240 13.11 2.07 -4.21
CA VAL A 240 12.56 1.30 -5.35
C VAL A 240 13.37 0.03 -5.65
N ILE A 241 14.59 -0.11 -5.12
CA ILE A 241 15.53 -1.17 -5.52
C ILE A 241 15.46 -2.42 -4.61
N SER A 242 14.77 -2.40 -3.48
CA SER A 242 14.79 -3.50 -2.50
C SER A 242 13.75 -4.61 -2.71
N GLN A 243 13.13 -4.72 -3.88
CA GLN A 243 11.97 -5.62 -4.10
C GLN A 243 12.17 -6.59 -5.27
N ASP A 244 13.38 -7.11 -5.43
CA ASP A 244 13.67 -8.16 -6.42
C ASP A 244 14.34 -9.35 -5.74
N TYR A 245 13.54 -10.24 -5.15
CA TYR A 245 14.01 -11.56 -4.73
C TYR A 245 12.92 -12.61 -4.99
N SER A 246 13.07 -13.26 -6.14
CA SER A 246 12.27 -14.39 -6.60
C SER A 246 13.07 -15.69 -6.35
N ASP A 247 13.30 -16.04 -5.09
CA ASP A 247 13.76 -17.39 -4.72
C ASP A 247 12.62 -18.12 -3.95
N PRO A 248 11.96 -19.11 -4.57
CA PRO A 248 10.81 -19.80 -3.99
C PRO A 248 11.15 -20.60 -2.71
N GLY A 249 12.44 -20.81 -2.38
CA GLY A 249 12.86 -21.50 -1.16
C GLY A 249 13.04 -20.58 0.06
N PHE A 250 13.19 -19.27 -0.13
CA PHE A 250 13.58 -18.32 0.93
C PHE A 250 12.38 -17.64 1.63
N GLY A 251 11.15 -17.95 1.19
CA GLY A 251 9.95 -17.18 1.52
C GLY A 251 9.43 -17.32 2.96
N LYS A 252 9.60 -18.49 3.60
CA LYS A 252 8.94 -18.75 4.90
C LYS A 252 9.55 -17.97 6.07
N GLU A 253 10.87 -17.81 6.10
CA GLU A 253 11.53 -17.01 7.16
C GLU A 253 11.38 -15.50 6.94
N LEU A 254 11.16 -15.08 5.68
CA LEU A 254 10.97 -13.69 5.33
C LEU A 254 9.53 -13.22 5.42
N GLU A 255 8.54 -14.10 5.50
CA GLU A 255 7.12 -13.74 5.51
C GLU A 255 6.77 -12.65 6.56
N PRO A 256 7.24 -12.72 7.83
CA PRO A 256 6.97 -11.67 8.82
C PRO A 256 7.61 -10.32 8.46
N ILE A 257 8.78 -10.37 7.81
CA ILE A 257 9.52 -9.17 7.39
C ILE A 257 8.86 -8.56 6.16
N LEU A 258 8.45 -9.38 5.19
CA LEU A 258 7.74 -8.95 3.99
C LEU A 258 6.38 -8.35 4.34
N PHE A 259 5.67 -8.95 5.30
CA PHE A 259 4.46 -8.36 5.87
C PHE A 259 4.76 -7.00 6.46
N PHE A 260 5.78 -6.84 7.32
CA PHE A 260 6.12 -5.52 7.84
C PHE A 260 6.51 -4.50 6.73
N LEU A 261 7.25 -4.96 5.72
CA LEU A 261 7.69 -4.13 4.60
C LEU A 261 6.54 -3.70 3.68
N SER A 262 5.44 -4.46 3.58
CA SER A 262 4.28 -4.08 2.76
C SER A 262 3.51 -2.88 3.33
N TYR A 263 3.56 -2.67 4.65
CA TYR A 263 2.97 -1.51 5.33
C TYR A 263 3.90 -0.28 5.33
N PHE A 264 5.19 -0.47 5.07
CA PHE A 264 6.15 0.63 5.08
C PHE A 264 5.82 1.77 4.09
N PRO A 265 5.35 1.50 2.85
CA PRO A 265 4.85 2.53 1.95
C PRO A 265 3.74 3.39 2.58
N VAL A 266 2.80 2.80 3.31
CA VAL A 266 1.71 3.50 4.00
C VAL A 266 2.27 4.49 5.03
N PHE A 267 3.25 4.06 5.82
CA PHE A 267 3.90 4.92 6.81
C PHE A 267 4.77 6.02 6.18
N LEU A 268 5.44 5.75 5.06
CA LEU A 268 6.35 6.71 4.43
C LEU A 268 5.65 7.74 3.53
N LEU A 269 4.46 7.41 3.01
CA LEU A 269 3.74 8.23 2.07
C LEU A 269 3.57 9.72 2.49
N PRO A 270 3.15 10.04 3.73
CA PRO A 270 3.01 11.44 4.14
C PRO A 270 4.34 12.19 4.20
N PHE A 271 5.43 11.51 4.61
CA PHE A 271 6.76 12.12 4.60
C PHE A 271 7.25 12.41 3.18
N ILE A 272 7.00 11.48 2.25
CA ILE A 272 7.31 11.69 0.83
C ILE A 272 6.53 12.90 0.32
N CYS A 273 5.22 12.99 0.60
CA CYS A 273 4.39 14.13 0.23
C CYS A 273 4.85 15.45 0.87
N LEU A 274 5.30 15.43 2.12
CA LEU A 274 5.85 16.61 2.78
C LEU A 274 7.12 17.12 2.05
N THR A 275 7.99 16.20 1.62
CA THR A 275 9.24 16.58 0.91
C THR A 275 8.99 17.14 -0.49
N THR A 276 7.86 16.80 -1.12
CA THR A 276 7.50 17.27 -2.47
C THR A 276 6.81 18.64 -2.47
N LEU A 277 6.56 19.25 -1.30
CA LEU A 277 5.92 20.56 -1.16
C LEU A 277 6.95 21.67 -0.83
N PRO A 278 7.71 22.19 -1.82
CA PRO A 278 8.78 23.17 -1.59
C PRO A 278 8.29 24.54 -1.12
N ARG A 279 6.97 24.80 -1.17
CA ARG A 279 6.38 26.06 -0.72
C ARG A 279 6.20 26.13 0.79
N ILE A 280 6.06 25.01 1.48
CA ILE A 280 5.88 24.99 2.94
C ILE A 280 7.14 25.53 3.65
N TRP A 281 8.32 25.32 3.07
CA TRP A 281 9.61 25.72 3.67
C TRP A 281 10.04 27.16 3.41
N ARG A 282 9.23 27.96 2.71
CA ARG A 282 9.61 29.33 2.26
C ARG A 282 8.82 30.44 2.94
N GLU A 283 7.90 30.09 3.82
CA GLU A 283 7.16 31.01 4.70
C GLU A 283 7.70 30.84 6.12
#